data_AF-A0A812S1I9-F1
#
_entry.id   AF-A0A812S1I9-F1
#
_cell.length_a   1.000
_cell.length_b   1.000
_cell.length_c   1.000
_cell.angle_alpha   90.00
_cell.angle_beta   90.00
_cell.angle_gamma   90.00
#
_symmetry.space_group_name_H-M   'P 1'
#
loop_
_entity.id
_entity.type
_entity.pdbx_description
1 polymer ?
#
loop_
_entity_poly.entity_id
_entity_poly.type
_entity_poly.pdbx_seq_one_letter_code
_entity_poly.pdbx_strand_id
1 'polypeptide(L)'
;MAIQKKDLQMSQEWQAWQQQKHSCDLQHQAEVLQLRYEANLLSEQETWQTMENSSQSLQRQQAERAREWEMRDLAASVETERFLSTELRAQSRSSETSKLRLLQELSARLAGRELEILALEGSEDALEKAQGLAQALQARLSTEEAQLQEARSQAHQAQEAANAERVVEARAEAETSKAEAAEARLQAAEAQLQTELREALCRAEEQREQAQDAQRALQELAAEAAAEGRARELALEKRLEDLQMQLEELKAAQAPQMSPLPVPEVSSDYVATAPADELDQALEAEIRTLGPGCLQGHVLKRTGPKIYKLGEDRVRMQLSDSVLTVRVGTSWVPLARWVRELPAPGEQGPEDQFQALDASSPFAGVYPLPQPAWKEESLPQHASQPPKPEAASTQVKPPVIQPPTPDKPFYNSE
;
A
#
# COMPACT_ATOMS: atom_id res chain seq x y z
N MET A 1 -129.49 -3.96 -94.52
CA MET A 1 -128.83 -3.96 -93.19
C MET A 1 -127.82 -5.09 -92.97
N ALA A 2 -128.00 -6.30 -93.52
CA ALA A 2 -127.03 -7.40 -93.33
C ALA A 2 -125.67 -7.21 -94.04
N ILE A 3 -125.64 -6.53 -95.20
CA ILE A 3 -124.42 -6.32 -95.99
C ILE A 3 -123.46 -5.33 -95.30
N GLN A 4 -123.97 -4.19 -94.81
CA GLN A 4 -123.16 -3.18 -94.11
C GLN A 4 -122.46 -3.70 -92.83
N LYS A 5 -123.04 -4.70 -92.14
CA LYS A 5 -122.41 -5.31 -90.96
C LYS A 5 -121.18 -6.15 -91.35
N LYS A 6 -121.20 -6.83 -92.50
CA LYS A 6 -120.07 -7.64 -92.98
C LYS A 6 -118.90 -6.77 -93.42
N ASP A 7 -119.17 -5.66 -94.10
CA ASP A 7 -118.11 -4.73 -94.55
C ASP A 7 -117.43 -4.06 -93.35
N LEU A 8 -118.20 -3.68 -92.33
CA LEU A 8 -117.65 -3.14 -91.07
C LEU A 8 -116.81 -4.19 -90.33
N GLN A 9 -117.27 -5.45 -90.28
CA GLN A 9 -116.54 -6.54 -89.65
C GLN A 9 -115.21 -6.82 -90.38
N MET A 10 -115.21 -6.91 -91.71
CA MET A 10 -113.96 -7.11 -92.48
C MET A 10 -112.99 -5.94 -92.32
N SER A 11 -113.49 -4.70 -92.24
CA SER A 11 -112.64 -3.53 -92.00
C SER A 11 -112.00 -3.57 -90.60
N GLN A 12 -112.75 -3.97 -89.57
CA GLN A 12 -112.23 -4.15 -88.22
C GLN A 12 -111.22 -5.30 -88.13
N GLU A 13 -111.50 -6.44 -88.78
CA GLU A 13 -110.57 -7.57 -88.86
C GLU A 13 -109.27 -7.19 -89.59
N TRP A 14 -109.36 -6.42 -90.67
CA TRP A 14 -108.20 -5.92 -91.39
C TRP A 14 -107.38 -4.93 -90.55
N GLN A 15 -108.04 -4.02 -89.81
CA GLN A 15 -107.35 -3.10 -88.89
C GLN A 15 -106.69 -3.86 -87.73
N ALA A 16 -107.35 -4.85 -87.14
CA ALA A 16 -106.78 -5.70 -86.10
C ALA A 16 -105.56 -6.48 -86.61
N TRP A 17 -105.64 -7.01 -87.84
CA TRP A 17 -104.52 -7.67 -88.48
C TRP A 17 -103.34 -6.72 -88.75
N GLN A 18 -103.60 -5.49 -89.23
CA GLN A 18 -102.57 -4.47 -89.40
C GLN A 18 -101.91 -4.08 -88.07
N GLN A 19 -102.69 -3.91 -87.01
CA GLN A 19 -102.18 -3.63 -85.66
C GLN A 19 -101.35 -4.80 -85.13
N GLN A 20 -101.82 -6.04 -85.31
CA GLN A 20 -101.07 -7.23 -84.91
C GLN A 20 -99.75 -7.34 -85.68
N LYS A 21 -99.78 -7.13 -87.01
CA LYS A 21 -98.56 -7.12 -87.84
C LYS A 21 -97.59 -6.04 -87.37
N HIS A 22 -98.06 -4.82 -87.14
CA HIS A 22 -97.21 -3.73 -86.65
C HIS A 22 -96.63 -4.04 -85.26
N SER A 23 -97.42 -4.64 -84.35
CA SER A 23 -96.94 -5.10 -83.04
C SER A 23 -95.88 -6.19 -83.16
N CYS A 24 -96.05 -7.16 -84.07
CA CYS A 24 -95.04 -8.18 -84.33
C CYS A 24 -93.77 -7.58 -84.94
N ASP A 25 -93.90 -6.63 -85.87
CA ASP A 25 -92.75 -5.94 -86.49
C ASP A 25 -91.97 -5.11 -85.43
N LEU A 26 -92.67 -4.41 -84.53
CA LEU A 26 -92.06 -3.68 -83.43
C LEU A 26 -91.39 -4.61 -82.41
N GLN A 27 -92.02 -5.74 -82.07
CA GLN A 27 -91.43 -6.72 -81.17
C GLN A 27 -90.16 -7.32 -81.80
N HIS A 28 -90.19 -7.67 -83.08
CA HIS A 28 -89.01 -8.15 -83.78
C HIS A 28 -87.90 -7.09 -83.84
N GLN A 29 -88.24 -5.82 -84.11
CA GLN A 29 -87.26 -4.73 -84.06
C GLN A 29 -86.66 -4.57 -82.66
N ALA A 30 -87.46 -4.67 -81.60
CA ALA A 30 -86.99 -4.60 -80.22
C ALA A 30 -86.04 -5.77 -79.89
N GLU A 31 -86.39 -7.00 -80.28
CA GLU A 31 -85.53 -8.18 -80.11
C GLU A 31 -84.21 -8.04 -80.87
N VAL A 32 -84.23 -7.54 -82.11
CA VAL A 32 -83.00 -7.28 -82.89
C VAL A 32 -82.14 -6.21 -82.23
N LEU A 33 -82.72 -5.13 -81.70
CA LEU A 33 -81.98 -4.09 -80.98
C LEU A 33 -81.39 -4.62 -79.67
N GLN A 34 -82.13 -5.46 -78.95
CA GLN A 34 -81.65 -6.10 -77.72
C GLN A 34 -80.45 -7.01 -78.03
N LEU A 35 -80.55 -7.88 -79.04
CA LEU A 35 -79.43 -8.74 -79.45
C LEU A 35 -78.21 -7.94 -79.89
N ARG A 36 -78.40 -6.82 -80.60
CA ARG A 36 -77.28 -5.91 -80.95
C ARG A 36 -76.65 -5.26 -79.72
N TYR A 37 -77.46 -4.87 -78.74
CA TYR A 37 -76.96 -4.31 -77.49
C TYR A 37 -76.16 -5.35 -76.69
N GLU A 38 -76.68 -6.58 -76.55
CA GLU A 38 -75.98 -7.68 -75.88
C GLU A 38 -74.67 -8.06 -76.59
N ALA A 39 -74.69 -8.12 -77.93
CA ALA A 39 -73.48 -8.36 -78.72
C ALA A 39 -72.43 -7.25 -78.56
N ASN A 40 -72.85 -5.99 -78.52
CA ASN A 40 -71.94 -4.87 -78.25
C ASN A 40 -71.37 -4.94 -76.83
N LEU A 41 -72.18 -5.28 -75.82
CA LEU A 41 -71.73 -5.40 -74.44
C LEU A 41 -70.70 -6.52 -74.26
N LEU A 42 -70.91 -7.67 -74.91
CA LEU A 42 -69.95 -8.79 -74.91
C LEU A 42 -68.64 -8.40 -75.61
N SER A 43 -68.74 -7.73 -76.75
CA SER A 43 -67.57 -7.20 -77.46
C SER A 43 -66.77 -6.22 -76.59
N GLU A 44 -67.45 -5.28 -75.91
CA GLU A 44 -66.80 -4.37 -74.96
C GLU A 44 -66.13 -5.15 -73.81
N GLN A 45 -66.80 -6.16 -73.24
CA GLN A 45 -66.24 -6.98 -72.18
C GLN A 45 -64.96 -7.73 -72.62
N GLU A 46 -64.95 -8.29 -73.83
CA GLU A 46 -63.77 -8.94 -74.41
C GLU A 46 -62.62 -7.95 -74.62
N THR A 47 -62.92 -6.72 -75.07
CA THR A 47 -61.89 -5.67 -75.21
C THR A 47 -61.32 -5.24 -73.86
N TRP A 48 -62.14 -5.15 -72.81
CA TRP A 48 -61.66 -4.85 -71.46
C TRP A 48 -60.79 -5.97 -70.90
N GLN A 49 -61.20 -7.24 -71.06
CA GLN A 49 -60.41 -8.38 -70.61
C GLN A 49 -59.07 -8.47 -71.35
N THR A 50 -59.04 -8.20 -72.66
CA THR A 50 -57.78 -8.18 -73.42
C THR A 50 -56.87 -7.02 -73.01
N MET A 51 -57.42 -5.84 -72.72
CA MET A 51 -56.65 -4.72 -72.16
C MET A 51 -56.11 -5.03 -70.76
N GLU A 52 -56.90 -5.67 -69.90
CA GLU A 52 -56.48 -6.07 -68.55
C GLU A 52 -55.38 -7.13 -68.60
N ASN A 53 -55.53 -8.17 -69.42
CA ASN A 53 -54.50 -9.18 -69.63
C ASN A 53 -53.21 -8.57 -70.19
N SER A 54 -53.33 -7.62 -71.12
CA SER A 54 -52.18 -6.89 -71.67
C SER A 54 -51.50 -6.02 -70.60
N SER A 55 -52.27 -5.35 -69.74
CA SER A 55 -51.75 -4.57 -68.61
C SER A 55 -51.02 -5.44 -67.59
N GLN A 56 -51.61 -6.58 -67.20
CA GLN A 56 -50.97 -7.54 -66.31
C GLN A 56 -49.70 -8.14 -66.92
N SER A 57 -49.71 -8.47 -68.22
CA SER A 57 -48.52 -8.94 -68.93
C SER A 57 -47.41 -7.89 -68.94
N LEU A 58 -47.75 -6.62 -69.17
CA LEU A 58 -46.79 -5.52 -69.14
C LEU A 58 -46.22 -5.33 -67.73
N GLN A 59 -47.05 -5.41 -66.69
CA GLN A 59 -46.59 -5.33 -65.29
C GLN A 59 -45.64 -6.47 -64.93
N ARG A 60 -45.94 -7.71 -65.35
CA ARG A 60 -45.04 -8.86 -65.16
C ARG A 60 -43.71 -8.63 -65.86
N GLN A 61 -43.73 -8.17 -67.12
CA GLN A 61 -42.52 -7.87 -67.87
C GLN A 61 -41.69 -6.74 -67.22
N GLN A 62 -42.34 -5.72 -66.67
CA GLN A 62 -41.67 -4.65 -65.93
C GLN A 62 -41.02 -5.16 -64.63
N ALA A 63 -41.72 -6.02 -63.88
CA ALA A 63 -41.18 -6.64 -62.68
C ALA A 63 -40.01 -7.58 -62.97
N GLU A 64 -40.08 -8.37 -64.05
CA GLU A 64 -38.97 -9.22 -64.51
C GLU A 64 -37.75 -8.38 -64.89
N ARG A 65 -37.94 -7.30 -65.67
CA ARG A 65 -36.84 -6.39 -66.01
C ARG A 65 -36.23 -5.74 -64.76
N ALA A 66 -37.05 -5.32 -63.79
CA ALA A 66 -36.54 -4.76 -62.55
C ALA A 66 -35.65 -5.76 -61.79
N ARG A 67 -36.10 -7.02 -61.67
CA ARG A 67 -35.30 -8.10 -61.08
C ARG A 67 -34.00 -8.37 -61.85
N GLU A 68 -34.05 -8.39 -63.19
CA GLU A 68 -32.84 -8.53 -64.01
C GLU A 68 -31.84 -7.41 -63.77
N TRP A 69 -32.31 -6.17 -63.61
CA TRP A 69 -31.47 -5.03 -63.29
C TRP A 69 -30.84 -5.15 -61.89
N GLU A 70 -31.60 -5.54 -60.88
CA GLU A 70 -31.09 -5.79 -59.52
C GLU A 70 -30.02 -6.89 -59.52
N MET A 71 -30.26 -8.00 -60.23
CA MET A 71 -29.29 -9.09 -60.37
C MET A 71 -28.00 -8.65 -61.06
N ARG A 72 -28.10 -7.81 -62.11
CA ARG A 72 -26.93 -7.25 -62.79
C ARG A 72 -26.12 -6.31 -61.90
N ASP A 73 -26.79 -5.47 -61.11
CA ASP A 73 -26.12 -4.55 -60.20
C ASP A 73 -25.40 -5.31 -59.07
N LEU A 74 -26.06 -6.31 -58.48
CA LEU A 74 -25.45 -7.22 -57.50
C LEU A 74 -24.24 -7.97 -58.09
N ALA A 75 -24.35 -8.50 -59.31
CA ALA A 75 -23.25 -9.20 -59.98
C ALA A 75 -22.05 -8.27 -60.21
N ALA A 76 -22.28 -7.04 -60.71
CA ALA A 76 -21.23 -6.05 -60.88
C ALA A 76 -20.56 -5.71 -59.54
N SER A 77 -21.37 -5.58 -58.48
CA SER A 77 -20.89 -5.30 -57.13
C SER A 77 -20.02 -6.43 -56.57
N VAL A 78 -20.37 -7.70 -56.81
CA VAL A 78 -19.54 -8.87 -56.45
C VAL A 78 -18.20 -8.85 -57.21
N GLU A 79 -18.20 -8.53 -58.50
CA GLU A 79 -16.96 -8.43 -59.29
C GLU A 79 -16.03 -7.34 -58.75
N THR A 80 -16.57 -6.18 -58.36
CA THR A 80 -15.76 -5.12 -57.75
C THR A 80 -15.12 -5.54 -56.43
N GLU A 81 -15.85 -6.26 -55.57
CA GLU A 81 -15.30 -6.76 -54.30
C GLU A 81 -14.27 -7.87 -54.51
N ARG A 82 -14.47 -8.75 -55.50
CA ARG A 82 -13.47 -9.75 -55.90
C ARG A 82 -12.19 -9.07 -56.36
N PHE A 83 -12.31 -8.03 -57.18
CA PHE A 83 -11.18 -7.23 -57.63
C PHE A 83 -10.42 -6.60 -56.44
N LEU A 84 -11.13 -5.90 -55.55
CA LEU A 84 -10.54 -5.29 -54.35
C LEU A 84 -9.86 -6.34 -53.44
N SER A 85 -10.45 -7.52 -53.28
CA SER A 85 -9.84 -8.62 -52.52
C SER A 85 -8.53 -9.09 -53.17
N THR A 86 -8.48 -9.23 -54.49
CA THR A 86 -7.27 -9.62 -55.22
C THR A 86 -6.19 -8.53 -55.19
N GLU A 87 -6.57 -7.26 -55.35
CA GLU A 87 -5.64 -6.14 -55.28
C GLU A 87 -5.05 -5.99 -53.87
N LEU A 88 -5.88 -6.13 -52.84
CA LEU A 88 -5.43 -6.11 -51.46
C LEU A 88 -4.45 -7.27 -51.17
N ARG A 89 -4.68 -8.47 -51.73
CA ARG A 89 -3.71 -9.58 -51.65
C ARG A 89 -2.38 -9.23 -52.35
N ALA A 90 -2.43 -8.53 -53.47
CA ALA A 90 -1.24 -8.13 -54.23
C ALA A 90 -0.43 -6.99 -53.57
N GLN A 91 -1.07 -6.09 -52.81
CA GLN A 91 -0.37 -5.00 -52.13
C GLN A 91 0.43 -5.51 -50.91
N SER A 92 1.76 -5.40 -50.99
CA SER A 92 2.74 -5.96 -50.03
C SER A 92 3.15 -4.99 -48.89
N ARG A 93 2.50 -3.83 -48.75
CA ARG A 93 3.03 -2.72 -47.92
C ARG A 93 2.26 -2.41 -46.63
N SER A 94 1.10 -3.03 -46.38
CA SER A 94 0.40 -2.90 -45.09
C SER A 94 0.88 -3.97 -44.10
N SER A 95 0.80 -3.66 -42.80
CA SER A 95 1.09 -4.64 -41.75
C SER A 95 0.24 -5.89 -41.98
N GLU A 96 0.86 -7.07 -41.94
CA GLU A 96 0.23 -8.35 -42.29
C GLU A 96 -1.08 -8.58 -41.50
N THR A 97 -1.16 -8.08 -40.26
CA THR A 97 -2.35 -8.17 -39.41
C THR A 97 -3.51 -7.31 -39.89
N SER A 98 -3.28 -6.09 -40.35
CA SER A 98 -4.32 -5.23 -40.93
C SER A 98 -4.79 -5.76 -42.29
N LYS A 99 -3.87 -6.34 -43.07
CA LYS A 99 -4.17 -6.99 -44.35
C LYS A 99 -5.05 -8.22 -44.17
N LEU A 100 -4.73 -9.10 -43.22
CA LEU A 100 -5.54 -10.29 -42.92
C LEU A 100 -6.95 -9.91 -42.46
N ARG A 101 -7.09 -8.90 -41.60
CA ARG A 101 -8.40 -8.41 -41.14
C ARG A 101 -9.27 -7.88 -42.28
N LEU A 102 -8.70 -7.07 -43.17
CA LEU A 102 -9.41 -6.55 -44.34
C LEU A 102 -9.78 -7.66 -45.35
N LEU A 103 -8.91 -8.65 -45.55
CA LEU A 103 -9.22 -9.80 -46.40
C LEU A 103 -10.35 -10.66 -45.83
N GLN A 104 -10.38 -10.84 -44.51
CA GLN A 104 -11.45 -11.55 -43.81
C GLN A 104 -12.77 -10.79 -43.98
N GLU A 105 -12.77 -9.48 -43.76
CA GLU A 105 -13.97 -8.63 -43.94
C GLU A 105 -14.49 -8.65 -45.39
N LEU A 106 -13.61 -8.53 -46.38
CA LEU A 106 -13.98 -8.63 -47.80
C LEU A 106 -14.51 -10.02 -48.15
N SER A 107 -13.94 -11.08 -47.59
CA SER A 107 -14.43 -12.44 -47.84
C SER A 107 -15.82 -12.69 -47.24
N ALA A 108 -16.12 -12.09 -46.07
CA ALA A 108 -17.43 -12.17 -45.45
C ALA A 108 -18.48 -11.38 -46.25
N ARG A 109 -18.13 -10.19 -46.74
CA ARG A 109 -19.01 -9.39 -47.62
C ARG A 109 -19.33 -10.09 -48.93
N LEU A 110 -18.31 -10.67 -49.57
CA LEU A 110 -18.49 -11.48 -50.79
C LEU A 110 -19.43 -12.66 -50.57
N ALA A 111 -19.23 -13.42 -49.49
CA ALA A 111 -20.09 -14.56 -49.19
C ALA A 111 -21.53 -14.12 -48.87
N GLY A 112 -21.72 -12.98 -48.20
CA GLY A 112 -23.05 -12.40 -47.97
C GLY A 112 -23.78 -12.03 -49.27
N ARG A 113 -23.08 -11.42 -50.22
CA ARG A 113 -23.65 -11.07 -51.53
C ARG A 113 -23.92 -12.27 -52.42
N GLU A 114 -23.06 -13.30 -52.37
CA GLU A 114 -23.32 -14.56 -53.07
C GLU A 114 -24.58 -15.26 -52.55
N LEU A 115 -24.85 -15.18 -51.23
CA LEU A 115 -26.10 -15.66 -50.64
C LEU A 115 -27.32 -14.84 -51.09
N GLU A 116 -27.18 -13.51 -51.22
CA GLU A 116 -28.25 -12.62 -51.70
C GLU A 116 -28.63 -12.93 -53.16
N ILE A 117 -27.63 -13.15 -54.02
CA ILE A 117 -27.84 -13.58 -55.41
C ILE A 117 -28.56 -14.93 -55.46
N LEU A 118 -28.11 -15.92 -54.69
CA LEU A 118 -28.74 -17.25 -54.63
C LEU A 118 -30.18 -17.19 -54.08
N ALA A 119 -30.48 -16.29 -53.15
CA ALA A 119 -31.83 -16.08 -52.63
C ALA A 119 -32.79 -15.51 -53.69
N LEU A 120 -32.28 -14.67 -54.60
CA LEU A 120 -33.05 -14.10 -55.71
C LEU A 120 -33.29 -15.09 -56.87
N GLU A 121 -32.42 -16.08 -57.05
CA GLU A 121 -32.57 -17.13 -58.09
C GLU A 121 -33.76 -18.08 -57.83
N GLY A 122 -34.29 -18.14 -56.61
CA GLY A 122 -35.57 -18.78 -56.27
C GLY A 122 -35.69 -20.29 -56.57
N SER A 123 -34.58 -20.97 -56.88
CA SER A 123 -34.54 -22.40 -57.16
C SER A 123 -34.23 -23.23 -55.91
N GLU A 124 -34.77 -24.45 -55.82
CA GLU A 124 -34.49 -25.36 -54.70
C GLU A 124 -32.98 -25.67 -54.58
N ASP A 125 -32.29 -25.80 -55.71
CA ASP A 125 -30.83 -25.96 -55.78
C ASP A 125 -30.06 -24.75 -55.22
N ALA A 126 -30.58 -23.53 -55.39
CA ALA A 126 -29.97 -22.32 -54.83
C ALA A 126 -30.16 -22.23 -53.31
N LEU A 127 -31.29 -22.71 -52.78
CA LEU A 127 -31.53 -22.80 -51.34
C LEU A 127 -30.57 -23.79 -50.67
N GLU A 128 -30.35 -24.97 -51.26
CA GLU A 128 -29.42 -25.96 -50.72
C GLU A 128 -27.97 -25.44 -50.73
N LYS A 129 -27.55 -24.78 -51.82
CA LYS A 129 -26.24 -24.10 -51.89
C LYS A 129 -26.10 -22.99 -50.85
N ALA A 130 -27.13 -22.17 -50.66
CA ALA A 130 -27.14 -21.11 -49.67
C ALA A 130 -27.02 -21.65 -48.23
N GLN A 131 -27.73 -22.74 -47.92
CA GLN A 131 -27.61 -23.42 -46.63
C GLN A 131 -26.21 -24.01 -46.41
N GLY A 132 -25.63 -24.65 -47.43
CA GLY A 132 -24.26 -25.18 -47.36
C GLY A 132 -23.22 -24.09 -47.12
N LEU A 133 -23.33 -22.95 -47.82
CA LEU A 133 -22.45 -21.79 -47.61
C LEU A 133 -22.64 -21.18 -46.21
N ALA A 134 -23.87 -21.03 -45.74
CA ALA A 134 -24.15 -20.53 -44.40
C ALA A 134 -23.52 -21.42 -43.31
N GLN A 135 -23.66 -22.74 -43.43
CA GLN A 135 -23.03 -23.70 -42.51
C GLN A 135 -21.49 -23.63 -42.57
N ALA A 136 -20.91 -23.50 -43.77
CA ALA A 136 -19.47 -23.36 -43.94
C ALA A 136 -18.92 -22.07 -43.32
N LEU A 137 -19.65 -20.95 -43.46
CA LEU A 137 -19.32 -19.68 -42.80
C LEU A 137 -19.42 -19.80 -41.28
N GLN A 138 -20.47 -20.45 -40.77
CA GLN A 138 -20.64 -20.64 -39.33
C GLN A 138 -19.54 -21.53 -38.74
N ALA A 139 -19.15 -22.60 -39.44
CA ALA A 139 -18.02 -23.44 -39.05
C ALA A 139 -16.72 -22.62 -39.01
N ARG A 140 -16.45 -21.81 -40.04
CA ARG A 140 -15.28 -20.91 -40.08
C ARG A 140 -15.26 -19.92 -38.92
N LEU A 141 -16.37 -19.22 -38.67
CA LEU A 141 -16.48 -18.28 -37.55
C LEU A 141 -16.20 -18.98 -36.22
N SER A 142 -16.76 -20.17 -35.99
CA SER A 142 -16.49 -20.93 -34.76
C SER A 142 -15.02 -21.32 -34.60
N THR A 143 -14.34 -21.69 -35.69
CA THR A 143 -12.91 -21.99 -35.65
C THR A 143 -12.05 -20.75 -35.40
N GLU A 144 -12.41 -19.62 -35.99
CA GLU A 144 -11.72 -18.34 -35.77
C GLU A 144 -11.93 -17.82 -34.34
N GLU A 145 -13.14 -17.96 -33.79
CA GLU A 145 -13.43 -17.64 -32.39
C GLU A 145 -12.60 -18.51 -31.42
N ALA A 146 -12.50 -19.81 -31.69
CA ALA A 146 -11.66 -20.72 -30.90
C ALA A 146 -10.17 -20.34 -30.97
N GLN A 147 -9.65 -20.01 -32.15
CA GLN A 147 -8.27 -19.56 -32.33
C GLN A 147 -8.01 -18.22 -31.63
N LEU A 148 -8.95 -17.27 -31.70
CA LEU A 148 -8.85 -15.99 -31.00
C LEU A 148 -8.89 -16.18 -29.48
N GLN A 149 -9.71 -17.10 -28.98
CA GLN A 149 -9.78 -17.41 -27.56
C GLN A 149 -8.47 -18.06 -27.08
N GLU A 150 -7.92 -18.98 -27.86
CA GLU A 150 -6.61 -19.60 -27.58
C GLU A 150 -5.50 -18.54 -27.58
N ALA A 151 -5.42 -17.69 -28.62
CA ALA A 151 -4.44 -16.62 -28.70
C ALA A 151 -4.54 -15.62 -27.53
N ARG A 152 -5.77 -15.29 -27.09
CA ARG A 152 -5.99 -14.47 -25.89
C ARG A 152 -5.49 -15.16 -24.62
N SER A 153 -5.74 -16.46 -24.47
CA SER A 153 -5.27 -17.23 -23.32
C SER A 153 -3.74 -17.30 -23.28
N GLN A 154 -3.09 -17.51 -24.43
CA GLN A 154 -1.63 -17.52 -24.55
C GLN A 154 -1.03 -16.14 -24.26
N ALA A 155 -1.66 -15.06 -24.76
CA ALA A 155 -1.24 -13.70 -24.48
C ALA A 155 -1.35 -13.35 -22.99
N HIS A 156 -2.44 -13.79 -22.32
CA HIS A 156 -2.60 -13.63 -20.88
C HIS A 156 -1.52 -14.39 -20.10
N GLN A 157 -1.27 -15.65 -20.44
CA GLN A 157 -0.21 -16.46 -19.82
C GLN A 157 1.18 -15.86 -20.02
N ALA A 158 1.49 -15.35 -21.22
CA ALA A 158 2.74 -14.67 -21.49
C ALA A 158 2.88 -13.36 -20.69
N GLN A 159 1.78 -12.62 -20.52
CA GLN A 159 1.76 -11.42 -19.69
C GLN A 159 1.95 -11.75 -18.20
N GLU A 160 1.32 -12.80 -17.70
CA GLU A 160 1.51 -13.27 -16.32
C GLU A 160 2.95 -13.74 -16.08
N ALA A 161 3.54 -14.48 -17.02
CA ALA A 161 4.93 -14.92 -16.96
C ALA A 161 5.90 -13.72 -16.94
N ALA A 162 5.70 -12.74 -17.83
CA ALA A 162 6.51 -11.52 -17.86
C ALA A 162 6.36 -10.68 -16.58
N ASN A 163 5.15 -10.62 -16.00
CA ASN A 163 4.94 -9.96 -14.72
C ASN A 163 5.62 -10.70 -13.56
N ALA A 164 5.55 -12.04 -13.55
CA ALA A 164 6.24 -12.85 -12.55
C ALA A 164 7.75 -12.67 -12.62
N GLU A 165 8.33 -12.63 -13.82
CA GLU A 165 9.76 -12.38 -14.03
C GLU A 165 10.18 -11.00 -13.50
N ARG A 166 9.40 -9.95 -13.79
CA ARG A 166 9.65 -8.60 -13.25
C ARG A 166 9.60 -8.55 -11.71
N VAL A 167 8.69 -9.31 -11.10
CA VAL A 167 8.61 -9.39 -9.63
C VAL A 167 9.83 -10.09 -9.05
N VAL A 168 10.34 -11.14 -9.70
CA VAL A 168 11.57 -11.84 -9.29
C VAL A 168 12.79 -10.92 -9.44
N GLU A 169 12.90 -10.20 -10.55
CA GLU A 169 13.98 -9.23 -10.79
C GLU A 169 13.96 -8.10 -9.76
N ALA A 170 12.80 -7.47 -9.53
CA ALA A 170 12.65 -6.42 -8.53
C ALA A 170 12.97 -6.92 -7.10
N ARG A 171 12.67 -8.19 -6.80
CA ARG A 171 13.05 -8.79 -5.51
C ARG A 171 14.56 -9.02 -5.41
N ALA A 172 15.21 -9.47 -6.47
CA ALA A 172 16.66 -9.63 -6.51
C ALA A 172 17.37 -8.28 -6.32
N GLU A 173 16.93 -7.22 -6.99
CA GLU A 173 17.43 -5.85 -6.80
C GLU A 173 17.20 -5.31 -5.37
N ALA A 174 16.06 -5.64 -4.77
CA ALA A 174 15.78 -5.28 -3.39
C ALA A 174 16.66 -6.05 -2.39
N GLU A 175 17.02 -7.30 -2.69
CA GLU A 175 17.92 -8.10 -1.86
C GLU A 175 19.38 -7.64 -2.00
N THR A 176 19.84 -7.27 -3.21
CA THR A 176 21.18 -6.71 -3.42
C THR A 176 21.32 -5.34 -2.76
N SER A 177 20.36 -4.44 -2.95
CA SER A 177 20.39 -3.11 -2.29
C SER A 177 20.35 -3.21 -0.75
N LYS A 178 19.63 -4.20 -0.19
CA LYS A 178 19.68 -4.49 1.26
C LYS A 178 21.04 -5.00 1.70
N ALA A 179 21.69 -5.86 0.92
CA ALA A 179 23.03 -6.37 1.21
C ALA A 179 24.07 -5.23 1.15
N GLU A 180 24.02 -4.39 0.12
CA GLU A 180 24.89 -3.20 -0.01
C GLU A 180 24.68 -2.21 1.15
N ALA A 181 23.42 -1.96 1.55
CA ALA A 181 23.13 -1.11 2.70
C ALA A 181 23.62 -1.71 4.02
N ALA A 182 23.58 -3.03 4.17
CA ALA A 182 24.12 -3.72 5.34
C ALA A 182 25.66 -3.64 5.37
N GLU A 183 26.32 -3.81 4.23
CA GLU A 183 27.78 -3.67 4.11
C GLU A 183 28.23 -2.24 4.41
N ALA A 184 27.54 -1.23 3.87
CA ALA A 184 27.82 0.18 4.16
C ALA A 184 27.67 0.50 5.66
N ARG A 185 26.70 -0.11 6.35
CA ARG A 185 26.54 0.04 7.82
C ARG A 185 27.70 -0.62 8.58
N LEU A 186 28.17 -1.78 8.14
CA LEU A 186 29.32 -2.44 8.75
C LEU A 186 30.60 -1.61 8.56
N GLN A 187 30.83 -1.08 7.36
CA GLN A 187 31.97 -0.19 7.09
C GLN A 187 31.91 1.10 7.92
N ALA A 188 30.72 1.69 8.08
CA ALA A 188 30.53 2.86 8.93
C ALA A 188 30.82 2.56 10.40
N ALA A 189 30.36 1.41 10.91
CA ALA A 189 30.65 0.97 12.28
C ALA A 189 32.15 0.69 12.50
N GLU A 190 32.82 0.10 11.51
CA GLU A 190 34.27 -0.13 11.57
C GLU A 190 35.04 1.20 11.58
N ALA A 191 34.65 2.16 10.74
CA ALA A 191 35.24 3.49 10.71
C ALA A 191 35.08 4.21 12.06
N GLN A 192 33.89 4.10 12.69
CA GLN A 192 33.64 4.64 14.04
C GLN A 192 34.57 4.00 15.08
N LEU A 193 34.69 2.67 15.08
CA LEU A 193 35.58 1.97 16.00
C LEU A 193 37.05 2.36 15.79
N GLN A 194 37.49 2.54 14.55
CA GLN A 194 38.84 3.02 14.24
C GLN A 194 39.06 4.45 14.76
N THR A 195 38.07 5.34 14.66
CA THR A 195 38.17 6.70 15.22
C THR A 195 38.24 6.68 16.74
N GLU A 196 37.38 5.90 17.41
CA GLU A 196 37.38 5.77 18.87
C GLU A 196 38.71 5.18 19.38
N LEU A 197 39.25 4.17 18.68
CA LEU A 197 40.55 3.59 19.00
C LEU A 197 41.67 4.62 18.89
N ARG A 198 41.68 5.44 17.83
CA ARG A 198 42.68 6.51 17.67
C ARG A 198 42.57 7.56 18.78
N GLU A 199 41.37 7.98 19.13
CA GLU A 199 41.15 8.92 20.23
C GLU A 199 41.53 8.32 21.58
N ALA A 200 41.28 7.04 21.80
CA ALA A 200 41.69 6.34 23.02
C ALA A 200 43.22 6.24 23.13
N LEU A 201 43.91 5.96 22.02
CA LEU A 201 45.37 5.96 21.97
C LEU A 201 45.95 7.35 22.24
N CYS A 202 45.39 8.40 21.62
CA CYS A 202 45.79 9.79 21.87
C CYS A 202 45.63 10.16 23.35
N ARG A 203 44.48 9.83 23.95
CA ARG A 203 44.23 10.04 25.39
C ARG A 203 45.20 9.27 26.28
N ALA A 204 45.55 8.04 25.91
CA ALA A 204 46.51 7.24 26.68
C ALA A 204 47.93 7.80 26.61
N GLU A 205 48.34 8.34 25.46
CA GLU A 205 49.63 9.02 25.31
C GLU A 205 49.68 10.32 26.13
N GLU A 206 48.64 11.15 26.08
CA GLU A 206 48.51 12.35 26.91
C GLU A 206 48.58 12.03 28.40
N GLN A 207 47.88 11.00 28.87
CA GLN A 207 47.94 10.55 30.26
C GLN A 207 49.33 10.07 30.66
N ARG A 208 50.05 9.41 29.74
CA ARG A 208 51.42 8.97 29.99
C ARG A 208 52.38 10.16 30.11
N GLU A 209 52.24 11.18 29.27
CA GLU A 209 53.03 12.40 29.36
C GLU A 209 52.74 13.14 30.66
N GLN A 210 51.47 13.32 31.01
CA GLN A 210 51.06 13.91 32.30
C GLN A 210 51.63 13.14 33.51
N ALA A 211 51.62 11.81 33.46
CA ALA A 211 52.20 10.98 34.51
C ALA A 211 53.73 11.14 34.61
N GLN A 212 54.43 11.28 33.48
CA GLN A 212 55.87 11.53 33.46
C GLN A 212 56.20 12.91 34.02
N ASP A 213 55.44 13.94 33.66
CA ASP A 213 55.62 15.29 34.17
C ASP A 213 55.32 15.37 35.67
N ALA A 214 54.25 14.71 36.14
CA ALA A 214 53.96 14.58 37.57
C ALA A 214 55.10 13.85 38.31
N GLN A 215 55.67 12.81 37.72
CA GLN A 215 56.81 12.10 38.30
C GLN A 215 58.07 12.98 38.36
N ARG A 216 58.34 13.79 37.34
CA ARG A 216 59.44 14.78 37.36
C ARG A 216 59.23 15.83 38.44
N ALA A 217 58.03 16.41 38.55
CA ALA A 217 57.69 17.38 39.58
C ALA A 217 57.88 16.81 41.00
N LEU A 218 57.50 15.54 41.21
CA LEU A 218 57.76 14.85 42.49
C LEU A 218 59.26 14.63 42.75
N GLN A 219 60.06 14.32 41.72
CA GLN A 219 61.52 14.20 41.87
C GLN A 219 62.18 15.54 42.19
N GLU A 220 61.73 16.63 41.59
CA GLU A 220 62.19 17.99 41.87
C GLU A 220 61.86 18.40 43.32
N LEU A 221 60.60 18.22 43.74
CA LEU A 221 60.19 18.46 45.13
C LEU A 221 60.97 17.59 46.14
N ALA A 222 61.21 16.32 45.81
CA ALA A 222 62.02 15.43 46.66
C ALA A 222 63.49 15.87 46.72
N ALA A 223 64.05 16.34 45.60
CA ALA A 223 65.42 16.87 45.54
C ALA A 223 65.55 18.16 46.36
N GLU A 224 64.57 19.06 46.28
CA GLU A 224 64.48 20.27 47.10
C GLU A 224 64.34 19.94 48.59
N ALA A 225 63.43 19.05 48.95
CA ALA A 225 63.26 18.60 50.34
C ALA A 225 64.54 17.94 50.89
N ALA A 226 65.26 17.17 50.07
CA ALA A 226 66.55 16.60 50.45
C ALA A 226 67.65 17.68 50.58
N ALA A 227 67.63 18.71 49.74
CA ALA A 227 68.55 19.85 49.85
C ALA A 227 68.27 20.66 51.12
N GLU A 228 67.01 20.94 51.44
CA GLU A 228 66.61 21.55 52.71
C GLU A 228 66.99 20.69 53.91
N GLY A 229 66.78 19.37 53.82
CA GLY A 229 67.19 18.41 54.84
C GLY A 229 68.68 18.51 55.14
N ARG A 230 69.53 18.46 54.10
CA ARG A 230 70.98 18.66 54.23
C ARG A 230 71.35 20.03 54.78
N ALA A 231 70.65 21.09 54.37
CA ALA A 231 70.90 22.44 54.89
C ALA A 231 70.54 22.54 56.38
N ARG A 232 69.46 21.87 56.82
CA ARG A 232 69.07 21.77 58.24
C ARG A 232 70.07 20.94 59.02
N GLU A 233 70.55 19.82 58.48
CA GLU A 233 71.60 19.00 59.11
C GLU A 233 72.88 19.81 59.30
N LEU A 234 73.37 20.50 58.28
CA LEU A 234 74.54 21.39 58.40
C LEU A 234 74.31 22.51 59.43
N ALA A 235 73.10 23.08 59.48
CA ALA A 235 72.75 24.10 60.48
C ALA A 235 72.70 23.52 61.90
N LEU A 236 72.21 22.28 62.07
CA LEU A 236 72.21 21.56 63.34
C LEU A 236 73.61 21.15 63.77
N GLU A 237 74.47 20.69 62.85
CA GLU A 237 75.88 20.42 63.11
C GLU A 237 76.58 21.68 63.60
N LYS A 238 76.42 22.80 62.91
CA LYS A 238 76.96 24.09 63.36
C LYS A 238 76.40 24.52 64.72
N ARG A 239 75.10 24.32 64.96
CA ARG A 239 74.46 24.58 66.26
C ARG A 239 75.00 23.66 67.36
N LEU A 240 75.31 22.41 67.03
CA LEU A 240 75.92 21.44 67.94
C LEU A 240 77.36 21.82 68.26
N GLU A 241 78.13 22.28 67.28
CA GLU A 241 79.47 22.87 67.50
C GLU A 241 79.37 24.09 68.41
N ASP A 242 78.45 25.02 68.13
CA ASP A 242 78.18 26.19 68.98
C ASP A 242 77.76 25.77 70.40
N LEU A 243 76.90 24.75 70.52
CA LEU A 243 76.47 24.20 71.80
C LEU A 243 77.59 23.45 72.52
N GLN A 244 78.47 22.74 71.81
CA GLN A 244 79.65 22.09 72.39
C GLN A 244 80.59 23.13 72.99
N MET A 245 80.80 24.23 72.26
CA MET A 245 81.53 25.39 72.76
C MET A 245 80.83 25.98 73.99
N GLN A 246 79.51 26.18 73.95
CA GLN A 246 78.71 26.61 75.12
C GLN A 246 78.69 25.57 76.26
N LEU A 247 78.85 24.27 75.99
CA LEU A 247 78.91 23.20 77.00
C LEU A 247 80.29 23.07 77.61
N GLU A 248 81.35 23.41 76.90
CA GLU A 248 82.67 23.67 77.49
C GLU A 248 82.60 24.91 78.39
N GLU A 249 81.82 25.92 78.00
CA GLU A 249 81.52 27.11 78.82
C GLU A 249 80.62 26.78 80.03
N LEU A 250 79.60 25.93 79.87
CA LEU A 250 78.65 25.51 80.91
C LEU A 250 79.12 24.30 81.72
N LYS A 251 80.18 23.59 81.33
CA LYS A 251 80.89 22.65 82.22
C LYS A 251 81.55 23.38 83.40
N ALA A 252 81.58 24.72 83.38
CA ALA A 252 81.83 25.57 84.53
C ALA A 252 80.60 25.76 85.45
N ALA A 253 79.42 25.23 85.13
CA ALA A 253 78.18 25.43 85.88
C ALA A 253 77.25 24.18 85.89
N GLN A 254 77.45 23.36 86.92
CA GLN A 254 76.55 22.41 87.59
C GLN A 254 75.10 22.16 87.06
N ALA A 255 74.85 20.87 86.79
CA ALA A 255 73.85 19.95 87.37
C ALA A 255 72.31 20.00 87.08
N PRO A 256 71.62 18.83 87.12
CA PRO A 256 70.43 18.47 86.31
C PRO A 256 69.17 18.04 87.12
N GLN A 257 67.95 17.99 86.53
CA GLN A 257 66.79 17.12 86.91
C GLN A 257 65.78 17.03 85.72
N MET A 258 65.32 15.91 85.14
CA MET A 258 64.59 14.68 85.59
C MET A 258 63.14 14.91 86.06
N SER A 259 62.13 14.58 85.22
CA SER A 259 61.16 13.47 85.42
C SER A 259 59.75 13.68 84.79
N PRO A 260 59.00 12.61 84.44
CA PRO A 260 57.76 12.62 83.66
C PRO A 260 56.48 12.40 84.50
N LEU A 261 55.30 12.78 83.98
CA LEU A 261 53.98 12.59 84.60
C LEU A 261 53.00 11.74 83.75
N PRO A 262 51.95 11.16 84.37
CA PRO A 262 51.29 9.92 83.95
C PRO A 262 49.92 10.10 83.27
N VAL A 263 49.41 8.99 82.73
CA VAL A 263 48.18 8.81 81.94
C VAL A 263 46.93 8.68 82.84
N PRO A 264 45.79 9.37 82.55
CA PRO A 264 44.53 9.18 83.27
C PRO A 264 43.54 8.23 82.59
N GLU A 265 42.71 7.57 83.42
CA GLU A 265 41.60 6.67 83.09
C GLU A 265 40.55 7.33 82.18
N VAL A 266 40.05 6.57 81.20
CA VAL A 266 39.12 7.10 80.19
C VAL A 266 37.71 6.52 80.32
N SER A 267 36.73 7.44 80.31
CA SER A 267 35.28 7.20 80.31
C SER A 267 34.81 6.52 79.02
N SER A 268 33.93 5.52 79.12
CA SER A 268 33.36 4.80 77.96
C SER A 268 32.18 5.55 77.32
N ASP A 269 32.05 5.48 76.00
CA ASP A 269 31.04 6.19 75.18
C ASP A 269 29.62 5.62 75.27
N TYR A 270 29.42 4.44 75.86
CA TYR A 270 28.12 3.77 75.93
C TYR A 270 27.92 3.12 77.30
N VAL A 271 26.69 3.20 77.82
CA VAL A 271 26.27 2.60 79.10
C VAL A 271 25.06 1.72 78.82
N ALA A 272 25.09 0.45 79.24
CA ALA A 272 23.96 -0.47 79.03
C ALA A 272 22.72 0.03 79.76
N THR A 273 21.56 -0.12 79.11
CA THR A 273 20.28 0.42 79.61
C THR A 273 19.36 -0.66 80.16
N ALA A 274 19.57 -1.93 79.79
CA ALA A 274 18.88 -3.05 80.43
C ALA A 274 19.91 -4.04 81.01
N PRO A 275 20.17 -3.99 82.33
CA PRO A 275 21.20 -4.82 82.96
C PRO A 275 20.86 -6.31 83.02
N ALA A 276 19.66 -6.73 82.60
CA ALA A 276 19.28 -8.15 82.53
C ALA A 276 19.47 -8.78 81.14
N ASP A 277 19.92 -8.01 80.15
CA ASP A 277 20.11 -8.49 78.77
C ASP A 277 21.59 -8.71 78.47
N GLU A 278 21.95 -9.96 78.18
CA GLU A 278 23.32 -10.39 77.89
C GLU A 278 23.90 -9.66 76.66
N LEU A 279 23.05 -9.30 75.67
CA LEU A 279 23.49 -8.55 74.50
C LEU A 279 23.91 -7.11 74.86
N ASP A 280 23.18 -6.47 75.76
CA ASP A 280 23.39 -5.06 76.14
C ASP A 280 24.66 -4.92 76.98
N GLN A 281 24.91 -5.89 77.87
CA GLN A 281 26.15 -5.97 78.65
C GLN A 281 27.36 -6.27 77.76
N ALA A 282 27.22 -7.20 76.82
CA ALA A 282 28.29 -7.53 75.87
C ALA A 282 28.64 -6.31 75.00
N LEU A 283 27.65 -5.53 74.58
CA LEU A 283 27.85 -4.29 73.83
C LEU A 283 28.64 -3.23 74.62
N GLU A 284 28.29 -3.03 75.88
CA GLU A 284 29.02 -2.10 76.76
C GLU A 284 30.48 -2.54 76.99
N ALA A 285 30.72 -3.84 77.20
CA ALA A 285 32.07 -4.37 77.37
C ALA A 285 32.93 -4.25 76.10
N GLU A 286 32.34 -4.52 74.93
CA GLU A 286 33.01 -4.42 73.65
C GLU A 286 33.37 -2.95 73.32
N ILE A 287 32.43 -2.01 73.55
CA ILE A 287 32.67 -0.57 73.33
C ILE A 287 33.73 -0.03 74.30
N ARG A 288 33.72 -0.47 75.57
CA ARG A 288 34.79 -0.14 76.53
C ARG A 288 36.16 -0.62 76.06
N THR A 289 36.23 -1.76 75.39
CA THR A 289 37.48 -2.33 74.86
C THR A 289 37.98 -1.60 73.62
N LEU A 290 37.06 -1.16 72.75
CA LEU A 290 37.39 -0.37 71.54
C LEU A 290 37.91 1.03 71.88
N GLY A 291 37.58 1.54 73.06
CA GLY A 291 38.07 2.80 73.59
C GLY A 291 37.09 3.97 73.42
N PRO A 292 37.36 5.09 74.10
CA PRO A 292 36.58 6.32 74.02
C PRO A 292 36.64 6.94 72.62
N GLY A 293 35.57 7.64 72.23
CA GLY A 293 35.38 8.20 70.90
C GLY A 293 35.16 7.19 69.77
N CYS A 294 35.04 5.88 70.03
CA CYS A 294 34.94 4.88 68.96
C CYS A 294 33.68 5.05 68.11
N LEU A 295 32.59 5.54 68.70
CA LEU A 295 31.34 5.82 67.97
C LEU A 295 31.39 7.15 67.17
N GLN A 296 32.57 7.78 67.04
CA GLN A 296 32.80 9.02 66.26
C GLN A 296 31.83 10.18 66.61
N GLY A 297 31.35 10.24 67.85
CA GLY A 297 30.39 11.26 68.31
C GLY A 297 28.91 10.91 68.07
N HIS A 298 28.61 9.75 67.47
CA HIS A 298 27.24 9.27 67.34
C HIS A 298 26.71 8.72 68.67
N VAL A 299 25.45 9.02 68.99
CA VAL A 299 24.80 8.52 70.21
C VAL A 299 24.07 7.20 69.90
N LEU A 300 24.53 6.12 70.53
CA LEU A 300 23.88 4.81 70.44
C LEU A 300 22.84 4.66 71.56
N LYS A 301 21.58 4.41 71.20
CA LYS A 301 20.47 4.18 72.14
C LYS A 301 19.76 2.88 71.84
N ARG A 302 19.46 2.09 72.86
CA ARG A 302 18.64 0.89 72.70
C ARG A 302 17.18 1.28 72.46
N THR A 303 16.54 0.67 71.45
CA THR A 303 15.12 0.94 71.11
C THR A 303 14.23 -0.29 71.19
N GLY A 304 14.81 -1.50 71.21
CA GLY A 304 14.07 -2.74 71.38
C GLY A 304 15.00 -3.93 71.66
N PRO A 305 14.46 -5.14 71.81
CA PRO A 305 15.28 -6.35 71.87
C PRO A 305 16.03 -6.51 70.54
N LYS A 306 17.38 -6.55 70.59
CA LYS A 306 18.26 -6.66 69.40
C LYS A 306 18.23 -5.46 68.44
N ILE A 307 17.61 -4.32 68.80
CA ILE A 307 17.51 -3.14 67.95
C ILE A 307 18.02 -1.90 68.69
N TYR A 308 18.99 -1.24 68.07
CA TYR A 308 19.67 -0.05 68.54
C TYR A 308 19.48 1.09 67.54
N LYS A 309 19.60 2.32 68.00
CA LYS A 309 19.51 3.53 67.16
C LYS A 309 20.83 4.28 67.31
N LEU A 310 21.55 4.46 66.21
CA LEU A 310 22.78 5.25 66.12
C LEU A 310 22.44 6.57 65.42
N GLY A 311 22.33 7.67 66.16
CA GLY A 311 21.83 8.93 65.61
C GLY A 311 20.39 8.80 65.10
N GLU A 312 20.19 8.89 63.78
CA GLU A 312 18.88 8.71 63.13
C GLU A 312 18.64 7.27 62.64
N ASP A 313 19.70 6.49 62.43
CA ASP A 313 19.63 5.17 61.81
C ASP A 313 19.32 4.05 62.81
N ARG A 314 18.53 3.07 62.35
CA ARG A 314 18.17 1.88 63.13
C ARG A 314 19.06 0.71 62.76
N VAL A 315 19.79 0.21 63.74
CA VAL A 315 20.76 -0.86 63.60
C VAL A 315 20.27 -2.11 64.34
N ARG A 316 20.39 -3.27 63.72
CA ARG A 316 20.09 -4.56 64.37
C ARG A 316 21.38 -5.25 64.78
N MET A 317 21.45 -5.71 66.02
CA MET A 317 22.63 -6.37 66.57
C MET A 317 22.26 -7.74 67.13
N GLN A 318 23.18 -8.69 67.05
CA GLN A 318 23.03 -9.99 67.67
C GLN A 318 24.35 -10.46 68.27
N LEU A 319 24.25 -11.26 69.32
CA LEU A 319 25.36 -11.94 69.96
C LEU A 319 25.32 -13.40 69.50
N SER A 320 26.37 -13.83 68.82
CA SER A 320 26.56 -15.22 68.38
C SER A 320 27.97 -15.65 68.77
N ASP A 321 28.11 -16.79 69.46
CA ASP A 321 29.40 -17.34 69.90
C ASP A 321 30.30 -16.29 70.61
N SER A 322 29.68 -15.48 71.48
CA SER A 322 30.32 -14.38 72.21
C SER A 322 30.87 -13.23 71.35
N VAL A 323 30.57 -13.20 70.05
CA VAL A 323 30.93 -12.10 69.15
C VAL A 323 29.72 -11.24 68.85
N LEU A 324 29.84 -9.94 69.06
CA LEU A 324 28.77 -8.99 68.74
C LEU A 324 28.84 -8.58 67.28
N THR A 325 27.74 -8.83 66.56
CA THR A 325 27.63 -8.55 65.13
C THR A 325 26.49 -7.59 64.82
N VAL A 326 26.71 -6.74 63.83
CA VAL A 326 25.81 -5.69 63.35
C VAL A 326 25.33 -6.06 61.95
N ARG A 327 24.02 -5.94 61.71
CA ARG A 327 23.45 -6.20 60.39
C ARG A 327 23.66 -5.01 59.46
N VAL A 328 24.39 -5.23 58.36
CA VAL A 328 24.58 -4.27 57.26
C VAL A 328 24.02 -4.92 55.99
N GLY A 329 22.85 -4.42 55.55
CA GLY A 329 22.09 -5.01 54.43
C GLY A 329 21.68 -6.47 54.70
N THR A 330 22.26 -7.38 53.92
CA THR A 330 22.04 -8.83 54.01
C THR A 330 23.07 -9.58 54.86
N SER A 331 24.12 -8.89 55.32
CA SER A 331 25.27 -9.50 56.01
C SER A 331 25.35 -9.09 57.49
N TRP A 332 26.06 -9.89 58.29
CA TRP A 332 26.36 -9.61 59.70
C TRP A 332 27.86 -9.36 59.86
N VAL A 333 28.23 -8.18 60.34
CA VAL A 333 29.61 -7.71 60.44
C VAL A 333 30.00 -7.55 61.92
N PRO A 334 31.20 -7.96 62.36
CA PRO A 334 31.64 -7.74 63.74
C PRO A 334 31.66 -6.25 64.13
N LEU A 335 31.24 -5.93 65.36
CA LEU A 335 31.14 -4.55 65.85
C LEU A 335 32.45 -3.78 65.66
N ALA A 336 33.59 -4.37 66.04
CA ALA A 336 34.91 -3.74 65.93
C ALA A 336 35.27 -3.32 64.50
N ARG A 337 34.78 -4.03 63.48
CA ARG A 337 34.97 -3.68 62.07
C ARG A 337 33.98 -2.61 61.64
N TRP A 338 32.71 -2.79 61.99
CA TRP A 338 31.64 -1.86 61.62
C TRP A 338 31.91 -0.44 62.15
N VAL A 339 32.38 -0.31 63.39
CA VAL A 339 32.69 0.99 64.02
C VAL A 339 33.79 1.77 63.28
N ARG A 340 34.76 1.07 62.65
CA ARG A 340 35.83 1.72 61.85
C ARG A 340 35.33 2.25 60.50
N GLU A 341 34.24 1.69 60.01
CA GLU A 341 33.63 2.05 58.72
C GLU A 341 32.47 3.07 58.91
N LEU A 342 32.25 3.56 60.14
CA LEU A 342 31.26 4.61 60.39
C LEU A 342 31.70 5.94 59.75
N PRO A 343 30.81 6.61 58.99
CA PRO A 343 31.07 7.96 58.51
C PRO A 343 31.00 8.97 59.66
N ALA A 344 31.78 10.05 59.55
CA ALA A 344 31.75 11.13 60.52
C ALA A 344 30.35 11.78 60.57
N PRO A 345 29.88 12.25 61.74
CA PRO A 345 28.55 12.83 61.89
C PRO A 345 28.37 14.02 60.93
N GLY A 346 27.51 13.87 59.93
CA GLY A 346 27.22 14.89 58.91
C GLY A 346 27.49 14.47 57.46
N GLU A 347 28.23 13.38 57.23
CA GLU A 347 28.33 12.77 55.89
C GLU A 347 27.15 11.81 55.67
N GLN A 348 26.00 12.38 55.29
CA GLN A 348 24.82 11.60 54.92
C GLN A 348 24.99 11.01 53.50
N GLY A 349 24.89 9.68 53.46
CA GLY A 349 24.66 8.70 52.38
C GLY A 349 24.67 9.05 50.87
N PRO A 350 24.97 8.05 50.01
CA PRO A 350 25.03 8.17 48.54
C PRO A 350 23.69 8.52 47.85
N GLU A 351 22.57 8.57 48.57
CA GLU A 351 21.26 8.91 47.99
C GLU A 351 21.20 10.37 47.49
N ASP A 352 21.94 11.30 48.13
CA ASP A 352 22.06 12.68 47.64
C ASP A 352 22.93 12.79 46.37
N GLN A 353 23.87 11.87 46.16
CA GLN A 353 24.64 11.82 44.91
C GLN A 353 23.81 11.32 43.74
N PHE A 354 22.89 10.37 43.97
CA PHE A 354 21.97 9.89 42.93
C PHE A 354 20.95 10.95 42.54
N GLN A 355 20.43 11.73 43.49
CA GLN A 355 19.51 12.84 43.16
C GLN A 355 20.22 13.98 42.41
N ALA A 356 21.49 14.27 42.72
CA ALA A 356 22.28 15.25 41.97
C ALA A 356 22.63 14.79 40.54
N LEU A 357 22.83 13.49 40.33
CA LEU A 357 23.08 12.89 39.01
C LEU A 357 21.80 12.82 38.14
N ASP A 358 20.64 12.54 38.73
CA ASP A 358 19.36 12.59 38.00
C ASP A 358 18.97 14.03 37.63
N ALA A 359 19.26 15.02 38.48
CA ALA A 359 18.99 16.43 38.20
C ALA A 359 19.91 17.05 37.12
N SER A 360 21.08 16.45 36.89
CA SER A 360 22.05 16.89 35.86
C SER A 360 21.93 16.11 34.55
N SER A 361 20.99 15.15 34.46
CA SER A 361 20.74 14.40 33.23
C SER A 361 20.05 15.27 32.16
N PRO A 362 20.56 15.32 30.91
CA PRO A 362 19.94 16.06 29.81
C PRO A 362 18.55 15.51 29.41
N PHE A 363 18.14 14.36 29.95
CA PHE A 363 16.82 13.76 29.75
C PHE A 363 15.77 14.19 30.79
N ALA A 364 16.17 14.91 31.85
CA ALA A 364 15.24 15.42 32.86
C ALA A 364 14.44 16.65 32.36
N GLY A 365 14.78 17.19 31.19
CA GLY A 365 14.04 18.24 30.50
C GLY A 365 12.87 17.68 29.69
N VAL A 366 11.66 18.07 30.09
CA VAL A 366 10.37 17.81 29.43
C VAL A 366 10.45 18.02 27.91
N TYR A 367 10.58 16.93 27.16
CA TYR A 367 10.18 16.90 25.75
C TYR A 367 8.72 16.47 25.69
N PRO A 368 7.79 17.30 25.17
CA PRO A 368 6.47 16.82 24.80
C PRO A 368 6.66 15.85 23.63
N LEU A 369 6.56 14.55 23.89
CA LEU A 369 6.45 13.52 22.86
C LEU A 369 5.28 13.88 21.93
N PRO A 370 5.50 13.98 20.60
CA PRO A 370 4.39 14.10 19.67
C PRO A 370 3.55 12.83 19.78
N GLN A 371 2.26 13.00 20.09
CA GLN A 371 1.33 11.88 20.17
C GLN A 371 1.34 11.12 18.83
N PRO A 372 1.53 9.79 18.84
CA PRO A 372 1.33 9.00 17.64
C PRO A 372 -0.15 9.04 17.25
N ALA A 373 -0.43 9.61 16.07
CA ALA A 373 -1.73 9.61 15.45
C ALA A 373 -2.07 8.20 14.92
N TRP A 374 -2.39 7.26 15.80
CA TRP A 374 -3.19 6.11 15.40
C TRP A 374 -4.63 6.60 15.24
N LYS A 375 -5.03 6.85 13.99
CA LYS A 375 -6.44 6.77 13.61
C LYS A 375 -6.95 5.41 14.06
N GLU A 376 -8.04 5.41 14.84
CA GLU A 376 -8.89 4.23 15.01
C GLU A 376 -9.42 3.84 13.63
N GLU A 377 -8.66 3.01 12.93
CA GLU A 377 -9.14 2.29 11.76
C GLU A 377 -10.04 1.18 12.28
N SER A 378 -11.34 1.45 12.18
CA SER A 378 -12.40 0.55 12.59
C SER A 378 -12.25 -0.78 11.86
N LEU A 379 -12.05 -1.86 12.62
CA LEU A 379 -12.15 -3.24 12.15
C LEU A 379 -13.48 -3.45 11.39
N PRO A 380 -13.46 -3.92 10.13
CA PRO A 380 -14.69 -4.35 9.48
C PRO A 380 -15.10 -5.71 10.06
N GLN A 381 -16.22 -5.72 10.77
CA GLN A 381 -16.92 -6.95 11.09
C GLN A 381 -17.32 -7.67 9.81
N HIS A 382 -17.01 -8.97 9.75
CA HIS A 382 -17.53 -9.90 8.76
C HIS A 382 -19.06 -9.79 8.65
N ALA A 383 -19.54 -9.27 7.53
CA ALA A 383 -20.92 -9.44 7.10
C ALA A 383 -20.90 -10.06 5.70
N SER A 384 -21.27 -11.33 5.66
CA SER A 384 -21.56 -12.07 4.43
C SER A 384 -22.82 -11.50 3.80
N GLN A 385 -22.70 -10.72 2.73
CA GLN A 385 -23.78 -10.46 1.78
C GLN A 385 -23.18 -10.26 0.37
N PRO A 386 -23.67 -10.98 -0.65
CA PRO A 386 -23.25 -10.73 -2.02
C PRO A 386 -23.86 -9.42 -2.54
N PRO A 387 -23.12 -8.59 -3.29
CA PRO A 387 -23.65 -7.34 -3.82
C PRO A 387 -24.70 -7.60 -4.91
N LYS A 388 -25.84 -6.94 -4.73
CA LYS A 388 -26.91 -6.74 -5.71
C LYS A 388 -26.37 -5.84 -6.83
N PRO A 389 -26.60 -6.14 -8.11
CA PRO A 389 -26.16 -5.27 -9.20
C PRO A 389 -27.09 -4.05 -9.29
N GLU A 390 -26.64 -2.91 -8.80
CA GLU A 390 -27.25 -1.61 -9.11
C GLU A 390 -26.69 -1.10 -10.45
N ALA A 391 -27.61 -0.90 -11.38
CA ALA A 391 -27.37 -0.33 -12.69
C ALA A 391 -26.96 1.15 -12.55
N ALA A 392 -25.66 1.41 -12.63
CA ALA A 392 -25.13 2.74 -12.91
C ALA A 392 -25.37 3.06 -14.39
N SER A 393 -26.55 3.61 -14.69
CA SER A 393 -26.89 4.20 -15.98
C SER A 393 -26.22 5.58 -16.10
N THR A 394 -24.92 5.60 -16.38
CA THR A 394 -24.20 6.83 -16.75
C THR A 394 -24.56 7.19 -18.18
N GLN A 395 -25.58 8.05 -18.36
CA GLN A 395 -25.85 8.70 -19.64
C GLN A 395 -24.69 9.63 -19.99
N VAL A 396 -23.73 9.12 -20.76
CA VAL A 396 -22.79 9.93 -21.50
C VAL A 396 -23.53 10.46 -22.72
N LYS A 397 -23.86 11.76 -22.69
CA LYS A 397 -24.45 12.49 -23.81
C LYS A 397 -23.46 12.48 -24.99
N PRO A 398 -23.79 11.90 -26.16
CA PRO A 398 -22.89 11.92 -27.30
C PRO A 398 -22.75 13.36 -27.84
N PRO A 399 -21.58 13.72 -28.39
CA PRO A 399 -21.38 15.03 -29.01
C PRO A 399 -22.29 15.17 -30.23
N VAL A 400 -23.01 16.29 -30.28
CA VAL A 400 -23.82 16.70 -31.44
C VAL A 400 -22.86 17.00 -32.58
N ILE A 401 -22.72 16.07 -33.52
CA ILE A 401 -22.07 16.30 -34.81
C ILE A 401 -23.07 17.12 -35.64
N GLN A 402 -22.77 18.41 -35.82
CA GLN A 402 -23.51 19.25 -36.77
C GLN A 402 -23.22 18.75 -38.19
N PRO A 403 -24.24 18.56 -39.04
CA PRO A 403 -24.01 18.25 -40.45
C PRO A 403 -23.36 19.47 -41.15
N PRO A 404 -22.49 19.24 -42.14
CA PRO A 404 -21.90 20.33 -42.92
C PRO A 404 -23.01 21.12 -43.62
N THR A 405 -22.98 22.44 -43.45
CA THR A 405 -23.78 23.39 -44.21
C THR A 405 -23.58 23.16 -45.71
N PRO A 406 -24.66 23.04 -46.51
CA PRO A 406 -24.54 22.99 -47.96
C PRO A 406 -24.01 24.34 -48.48
N ASP A 407 -22.94 24.28 -49.25
CA ASP A 407 -22.40 25.40 -49.99
C ASP A 407 -23.49 26.03 -50.87
N LYS A 408 -23.61 27.36 -50.77
CA LYS A 408 -24.48 28.16 -51.63
C LYS A 408 -24.02 28.00 -53.09
N PRO A 409 -24.94 27.77 -54.05
CA PRO A 409 -24.58 27.88 -55.45
C PRO A 409 -24.27 29.34 -55.78
N PHE A 410 -23.05 29.59 -56.24
CA PHE A 410 -22.67 30.81 -56.95
C PHE A 410 -23.50 30.88 -58.25
N TYR A 411 -24.56 31.68 -58.25
CA TYR A 411 -25.13 32.20 -59.48
C TYR A 411 -24.23 33.33 -59.98
N ASN A 412 -23.36 33.04 -60.94
CA ASN A 412 -22.82 34.07 -61.81
C ASN A 412 -23.94 34.50 -62.76
N SER A 413 -24.32 35.77 -62.68
CA SER A 413 -25.12 36.45 -63.69
C SER A 413 -24.15 37.02 -64.72
N GLU A 414 -24.26 36.56 -65.96
CA GLU A 414 -23.94 37.36 -67.15
C GLU A 414 -25.25 37.85 -67.77
#